data_AF-A0A7Y6UGX5-F1
#
_entry.id   AF-A0A7Y6UGX5-F1
#
_cell.length_a   1.000
_cell.length_b   1.000
_cell.length_c   1.000
_cell.angle_alpha   90.00
_cell.angle_beta   90.00
_cell.angle_gamma   90.00
#
_symmetry.space_group_name_H-M   'P 1'
#
loop_
_entity.id
_entity.type
_entity.pdbx_description
1 polymer ?
#
loop_
_entity_poly.entity_id
_entity_poly.type
_entity_poly.pdbx_seq_one_letter_code
_entity_poly.pdbx_strand_id
1 'polypeptide(L)'
;MSDAANHLAESATYCRPNDEKRPGLVGLPDFTTSQICPADGTAVPELENAYPDGWYVRVMFDELLDPSIESLTEILDSDGEGTGTFEGSIVDSHPVTLQCESVNGNTLVNVDYDGYYSPSGNSVTWPLGPSLVVVPNDPTLIATNKECQITLNDNITDKDGNPVPADQRGPFKFKIAPISVALIDPSDSGDDTKPTELDALTLFYDNPFIQFNTEVDLDSLCPDADASTDPGSGLCDSKVFEFTNESGTCDVTEAACKSMADCGAGDTLCGKGYCNASGTACNKDTDCATGEHCDSVYAYDYFSVGADPTHQQYGVGPVNPIPADVTGEFHFLAGAVLKDRCGSETTLEAGSPDTNTAFKYKTNAFKLNRINIADGETSAANKKPDVFFNNVVDFSSLKLTDYTISPAPTIPPTTTACTPATVDTACVAGLGAECVSNVCVYHYATTSGGGGDFIFRGHYQPDTPYTLTIKAGTKVKDFYGDEHAFEEDTVINWKTAKITLGTTTADNATVVKSTPTSNVGVSLAFNQGMVASSFDANTDYTVVDSSGAAQTMTVAVSTTGSANCSASSLSCTITIRANLAPGAYTFTLKQGAQLLDALGNTYTQAADKVIHFTVEDAEPSPAVQCL
;
A
#
# COMPACT_ATOMS: atom_id res chain seq x y z
N MET A 1 -0.29 12.63 26.03
CA MET A 1 0.67 12.58 24.89
C MET A 1 2.11 12.41 25.38
N SER A 2 2.87 11.42 24.88
CA SER A 2 4.31 11.28 25.14
C SER A 2 5.11 11.83 23.96
N ASP A 3 5.37 13.13 24.02
CA ASP A 3 6.07 13.96 23.02
C ASP A 3 7.47 13.40 22.60
N ALA A 4 8.11 12.62 23.47
CA ALA A 4 9.51 12.24 23.29
C ALA A 4 9.78 10.84 22.69
N ALA A 5 8.77 10.11 22.22
CA ALA A 5 8.98 8.76 21.68
C ALA A 5 9.53 8.73 20.24
N ASN A 6 9.41 9.82 19.47
CA ASN A 6 9.61 9.79 18.02
C ASN A 6 10.88 10.47 17.49
N HIS A 7 11.90 10.72 18.33
CA HIS A 7 13.16 11.33 17.87
C HIS A 7 12.99 12.68 17.13
N LEU A 8 11.89 13.40 17.36
CA LEU A 8 11.63 14.68 16.71
C LEU A 8 12.66 15.72 17.18
N ALA A 9 13.45 16.25 16.24
CA ALA A 9 14.39 17.32 16.51
C ALA A 9 13.65 18.66 16.59
N GLU A 10 13.50 19.21 17.80
CA GLU A 10 12.99 20.57 17.99
C GLU A 10 14.01 21.59 17.44
N SER A 11 13.53 22.63 16.75
CA SER A 11 14.35 23.75 16.26
C SER A 11 13.76 25.07 16.74
N ALA A 12 14.61 26.02 17.11
CA ALA A 12 14.14 27.33 17.57
C ALA A 12 13.78 28.24 16.39
N THR A 13 12.67 28.96 16.52
CA THR A 13 12.29 30.09 15.63
C THR A 13 12.66 31.43 16.24
N TYR A 14 12.88 31.47 17.56
CA TYR A 14 13.25 32.66 18.30
C TYR A 14 14.03 32.29 19.57
N CYS A 15 15.02 33.13 19.91
CA CYS A 15 15.77 33.03 21.14
C CYS A 15 16.03 34.43 21.68
N ARG A 16 15.68 34.65 22.95
CA ARG A 16 15.86 35.94 23.61
C ARG A 16 17.33 36.35 23.62
N PRO A 17 17.69 37.54 23.08
CA PRO A 17 19.06 38.04 23.15
C PRO A 17 19.48 38.35 24.59
N ASN A 18 20.73 38.09 24.95
CA ASN A 18 21.31 38.34 26.27
C ASN A 18 20.59 37.62 27.42
N ASP A 19 20.00 36.46 27.15
CA ASP A 19 19.39 35.61 28.18
C ASP A 19 20.38 34.54 28.66
N GLU A 20 20.74 34.58 29.94
CA GLU A 20 21.65 33.61 30.57
C GLU A 20 21.06 32.19 30.64
N LYS A 21 19.73 32.05 30.50
CA LYS A 21 19.01 30.77 30.46
C LYS A 21 18.78 30.25 29.04
N ARG A 22 19.29 30.95 28.02
CA ARG A 22 19.15 30.56 26.61
C ARG A 22 19.75 29.17 26.36
N PRO A 23 19.00 28.23 25.75
CA PRO A 23 19.51 26.90 25.47
C PRO A 23 20.55 26.94 24.33
N GLY A 24 21.78 26.48 24.63
CA GLY A 24 22.86 26.40 23.65
C GLY A 24 22.81 25.10 22.84
N LEU A 25 23.77 24.20 23.11
CA LEU A 25 23.77 22.84 22.58
C LEU A 25 22.88 21.95 23.45
N VAL A 26 22.00 21.19 22.81
CA VAL A 26 21.10 20.27 23.48
C VAL A 26 21.16 18.89 22.82
N GLY A 27 21.05 17.84 23.63
CA GLY A 27 21.20 16.44 23.20
C GLY A 27 21.95 15.62 24.23
N LEU A 28 21.82 14.30 24.13
CA LEU A 28 22.58 13.38 24.95
C LEU A 28 24.01 13.21 24.37
N PRO A 29 25.04 13.01 25.21
CA PRO A 29 26.45 12.95 24.76
C PRO A 29 26.77 11.84 23.75
N ASP A 30 25.92 10.83 23.67
CA ASP A 30 25.98 9.66 22.79
C ASP A 30 25.18 9.83 21.47
N PHE A 31 24.45 10.94 21.31
CA PHE A 31 23.69 11.30 20.12
C PHE A 31 24.18 12.62 19.51
N THR A 32 23.71 12.96 18.32
CA THR A 32 23.99 14.24 17.65
C THR A 32 23.46 15.40 18.51
N THR A 33 24.37 16.14 19.16
CA THR A 33 24.01 17.40 19.83
C THR A 33 23.56 18.41 18.80
N SER A 34 22.40 19.03 19.00
CA SER A 34 21.84 20.07 18.13
C SER A 34 21.96 21.42 18.81
N GLN A 35 22.40 22.44 18.07
CA GLN A 35 22.38 23.82 18.55
C GLN A 35 20.94 24.35 18.44
N ILE A 36 20.26 24.56 19.56
CA ILE A 36 18.87 25.04 19.58
C ILE A 36 18.83 26.53 19.33
N CYS A 37 19.50 27.33 20.18
CA CYS A 37 19.69 28.75 19.91
C CYS A 37 21.11 29.04 19.42
N PRO A 38 21.32 29.87 18.38
CA PRO A 38 22.66 30.26 17.95
C PRO A 38 23.44 31.02 19.04
N ALA A 39 24.69 31.39 18.77
CA ALA A 39 25.48 32.21 19.70
C ALA A 39 24.75 33.53 20.03
N ASP A 40 24.92 34.02 21.25
CA ASP A 40 24.21 35.20 21.71
C ASP A 40 24.50 36.44 20.84
N GLY A 41 23.49 37.28 20.67
CA GLY A 41 23.51 38.40 19.71
C GLY A 41 23.34 38.00 18.24
N THR A 42 23.24 36.70 17.92
CA THR A 42 22.89 36.21 16.57
C THR A 42 21.39 35.95 16.50
N ALA A 43 20.75 36.44 15.44
CA ALA A 43 19.34 36.16 15.15
C ALA A 43 19.15 34.66 14.88
N VAL A 44 18.03 34.12 15.35
CA VAL A 44 17.62 32.77 14.99
C VAL A 44 17.08 32.81 13.55
N PRO A 45 17.58 31.96 12.64
CA PRO A 45 16.95 31.81 11.34
C PRO A 45 15.49 31.41 11.52
N GLU A 46 14.63 31.88 10.62
CA GLU A 46 13.27 31.38 10.54
C GLU A 46 13.29 29.87 10.25
N LEU A 47 12.43 29.10 10.92
CA LEU A 47 12.30 27.67 10.65
C LEU A 47 11.53 27.51 9.33
N GLU A 48 12.15 26.94 8.31
CA GLU A 48 11.53 26.81 6.98
C GLU A 48 11.02 25.40 6.65
N ASN A 49 11.10 24.47 7.61
CA ASN A 49 10.90 23.04 7.36
C ASN A 49 10.13 22.30 8.48
N ALA A 50 9.09 22.90 9.05
CA ALA A 50 8.23 22.19 9.99
C ALA A 50 7.51 21.01 9.30
N TYR A 51 7.51 19.82 9.93
CA TYR A 51 6.95 18.60 9.34
C TYR A 51 5.43 18.73 9.11
N PRO A 52 4.90 18.59 7.89
CA PRO A 52 3.50 18.95 7.57
C PRO A 52 2.45 18.16 8.38
N ASP A 53 2.65 16.85 8.52
CA ASP A 53 1.61 15.96 9.06
C ASP A 53 1.68 15.78 10.59
N GLY A 54 2.60 16.46 11.27
CA GLY A 54 2.86 16.22 12.69
C GLY A 54 3.82 17.22 13.32
N TRP A 55 3.40 18.48 13.42
CA TRP A 55 4.16 19.55 14.07
C TRP A 55 3.45 20.13 15.28
N TYR A 56 4.22 20.78 16.14
CA TYR A 56 3.73 21.58 17.26
C TYR A 56 4.65 22.77 17.49
N VAL A 57 4.19 23.75 18.25
CA VAL A 57 5.00 24.88 18.70
C VAL A 57 5.18 24.81 20.20
N ARG A 58 6.43 24.88 20.65
CA ARG A 58 6.76 25.00 22.08
C ARG A 58 7.24 26.42 22.40
N VAL A 59 6.60 27.07 23.35
CA VAL A 59 7.00 28.38 23.89
C VAL A 59 7.62 28.17 25.26
N MET A 60 8.91 28.48 25.41
CA MET A 60 9.64 28.31 26.66
C MET A 60 9.61 29.59 27.50
N PHE A 61 9.42 29.42 28.80
CA PHE A 61 9.41 30.51 29.78
C PHE A 61 10.55 30.34 30.79
N ASP A 62 11.08 31.45 31.28
CA ASP A 62 12.12 31.47 32.30
C ASP A 62 11.58 31.36 33.73
N GLU A 63 10.26 31.51 33.88
CA GLU A 63 9.50 31.42 35.13
C GLU A 63 8.23 30.57 34.95
N LEU A 64 7.68 30.10 36.08
CA LEU A 64 6.42 29.34 36.08
C LEU A 64 5.25 30.27 35.74
N LEU A 65 4.40 29.83 34.82
CA LEU A 65 3.13 30.48 34.49
C LEU A 65 2.09 30.28 35.59
N ASP A 66 1.09 31.16 35.60
CA ASP A 66 -0.14 30.98 36.36
C ASP A 66 -0.84 29.66 35.90
N PRO A 67 -1.09 28.70 36.81
CA PRO A 67 -1.73 27.43 36.46
C PRO A 67 -3.12 27.55 35.82
N SER A 68 -3.79 28.71 35.95
CA SER A 68 -5.07 28.96 35.27
C SER A 68 -4.96 29.10 33.75
N ILE A 69 -3.74 29.04 33.20
CA ILE A 69 -3.49 29.04 31.76
C ILE A 69 -3.96 27.76 31.06
N GLU A 70 -4.19 26.67 31.79
CA GLU A 70 -4.73 25.43 31.27
C GLU A 70 -5.91 24.94 32.12
N SER A 71 -6.77 24.14 31.51
CA SER A 71 -7.73 23.29 32.21
C SER A 71 -7.16 21.88 32.33
N LEU A 72 -7.48 21.19 33.43
CA LEU A 72 -7.06 19.80 33.65
C LEU A 72 -8.30 18.90 33.63
N THR A 73 -8.37 17.99 32.67
CA THR A 73 -9.43 16.99 32.55
C THR A 73 -8.93 15.64 33.01
N GLU A 74 -9.68 14.95 33.88
CA GLU A 74 -9.30 13.62 34.34
C GLU A 74 -9.48 12.60 33.21
N ILE A 75 -8.43 11.82 32.94
CA ILE A 75 -8.48 10.73 31.98
C ILE A 75 -9.34 9.63 32.60
N LEU A 76 -10.39 9.21 31.90
CA LEU A 76 -11.27 8.13 32.31
C LEU A 76 -10.76 6.80 31.75
N ASP A 77 -10.93 5.71 32.51
CA ASP A 77 -10.68 4.36 32.03
C ASP A 77 -11.83 3.82 31.14
N SER A 78 -11.70 2.58 30.69
CA SER A 78 -12.73 1.95 29.84
C SER A 78 -14.10 1.79 30.51
N ASP A 79 -14.16 1.88 31.84
CA ASP A 79 -15.39 1.81 32.62
C ASP A 79 -15.99 3.21 32.89
N GLY A 80 -15.31 4.27 32.43
CA GLY A 80 -15.70 5.66 32.64
C GLY A 80 -15.31 6.22 34.01
N GLU A 81 -14.47 5.50 34.77
CA GLU A 81 -14.00 5.92 36.09
C GLU A 81 -12.69 6.72 35.98
N GLY A 82 -12.47 7.65 36.92
CA GLY A 82 -11.27 8.49 36.93
C GLY A 82 -10.00 7.69 37.21
N THR A 83 -8.99 7.85 36.36
CA THR A 83 -7.68 7.19 36.53
C THR A 83 -6.78 7.87 37.55
N GLY A 84 -7.15 9.06 38.05
CA GLY A 84 -6.27 9.93 38.83
C GLY A 84 -5.13 10.57 38.00
N THR A 85 -5.12 10.38 36.68
CA THR A 85 -4.23 11.05 35.73
C THR A 85 -5.02 12.13 34.98
N PHE A 86 -4.39 13.26 34.71
CA PHE A 86 -5.02 14.41 34.06
C PHE A 86 -4.34 14.74 32.74
N GLU A 87 -5.14 15.18 31.78
CA GLU A 87 -4.68 15.79 30.53
C GLU A 87 -4.93 17.30 30.60
N GLY A 88 -3.89 18.07 30.25
CA GLY A 88 -3.98 19.52 30.15
C GLY A 88 -4.56 19.93 28.81
N SER A 89 -5.36 21.00 28.82
CA SER A 89 -5.94 21.61 27.63
C SER A 89 -5.92 23.14 27.74
N ILE A 90 -5.43 23.81 26.70
CA ILE A 90 -5.38 25.27 26.58
C ILE A 90 -6.43 25.80 25.58
N VAL A 91 -7.31 24.93 25.09
CA VAL A 91 -8.37 25.28 24.14
C VAL A 91 -9.30 26.37 24.66
N ASP A 92 -9.55 26.46 25.96
CA ASP A 92 -10.44 27.49 26.51
C ASP A 92 -9.71 28.82 26.77
N SER A 93 -8.49 28.73 27.28
CA SER A 93 -7.71 29.90 27.68
C SER A 93 -7.16 30.66 26.48
N HIS A 94 -6.92 30.01 25.34
CA HIS A 94 -6.33 30.61 24.15
C HIS A 94 -5.12 31.50 24.47
N PRO A 95 -4.03 30.96 25.06
CA PRO A 95 -2.88 31.76 25.47
C PRO A 95 -2.12 32.34 24.28
N VAL A 96 -2.36 31.82 23.06
CA VAL A 96 -1.71 32.27 21.84
C VAL A 96 -2.73 32.53 20.75
N THR A 97 -2.30 33.21 19.70
CA THR A 97 -2.99 33.24 18.41
C THR A 97 -2.09 32.51 17.43
N LEU A 98 -2.55 31.36 16.92
CA LEU A 98 -1.88 30.60 15.86
C LEU A 98 -2.56 30.93 14.53
N GLN A 99 -1.77 31.36 13.54
CA GLN A 99 -2.28 31.66 12.22
C GLN A 99 -1.37 31.10 11.14
N CYS A 100 -1.93 30.61 10.04
CA CYS A 100 -1.19 30.14 8.88
C CYS A 100 -1.76 30.75 7.60
N GLU A 101 -0.95 30.89 6.56
CA GLU A 101 -1.41 31.33 5.25
C GLU A 101 -2.41 30.33 4.68
N SER A 102 -3.55 30.82 4.18
CA SER A 102 -4.53 29.95 3.53
C SER A 102 -4.01 29.37 2.20
N VAL A 103 -4.61 28.26 1.76
CA VAL A 103 -4.32 27.69 0.44
C VAL A 103 -4.47 28.73 -0.68
N ASN A 104 -5.54 29.53 -0.64
CA ASN A 104 -5.96 30.42 -1.72
C ASN A 104 -5.27 31.80 -1.74
N GLY A 105 -4.29 32.05 -0.87
CA GLY A 105 -3.47 33.25 -0.90
C GLY A 105 -2.75 33.54 0.43
N ASN A 106 -1.90 34.57 0.43
CA ASN A 106 -1.01 34.93 1.55
C ASN A 106 -1.75 35.64 2.71
N THR A 107 -3.03 35.33 2.92
CA THR A 107 -3.79 35.84 4.07
C THR A 107 -3.69 34.83 5.19
N LEU A 108 -3.28 35.30 6.36
CA LEU A 108 -3.24 34.50 7.58
C LEU A 108 -4.65 34.24 8.10
N VAL A 109 -4.99 32.97 8.27
CA VAL A 109 -6.23 32.49 8.91
C VAL A 109 -5.91 31.87 10.26
N ASN A 110 -6.84 31.97 11.21
CA ASN A 110 -6.66 31.34 12.51
C ASN A 110 -6.72 29.82 12.36
N VAL A 111 -5.82 29.13 13.03
CA VAL A 111 -5.77 27.67 13.10
C VAL A 111 -6.30 27.28 14.48
N ASP A 112 -7.30 26.39 14.50
CA ASP A 112 -7.79 25.83 15.76
C ASP A 112 -6.72 24.88 16.34
N TYR A 113 -6.46 25.03 17.64
CA TYR A 113 -5.42 24.30 18.33
C TYR A 113 -5.87 23.92 19.74
N ASP A 114 -5.19 22.93 20.30
CA ASP A 114 -5.15 22.69 21.73
C ASP A 114 -3.68 22.56 22.17
N GLY A 115 -3.42 21.93 23.30
CA GLY A 115 -2.09 21.75 23.86
C GLY A 115 -2.14 21.81 25.38
N TYR A 116 -1.02 22.08 26.01
CA TYR A 116 -0.93 22.02 27.46
C TYR A 116 0.23 22.86 27.99
N TYR A 117 0.17 23.19 29.28
CA TYR A 117 1.25 23.80 30.01
C TYR A 117 2.10 22.71 30.68
N SER A 118 3.40 22.72 30.39
CA SER A 118 4.38 21.84 31.03
C SER A 118 5.20 22.65 32.05
N PRO A 119 4.89 22.60 33.37
CA PRO A 119 5.57 23.43 34.37
C PRO A 119 7.03 23.02 34.62
N SER A 120 7.39 21.78 34.31
CA SER A 120 8.68 21.22 34.68
C SER A 120 9.70 21.28 33.54
N GLY A 121 9.24 21.26 32.29
CA GLY A 121 10.00 20.65 31.19
C GLY A 121 10.31 19.21 31.59
N ASN A 122 9.64 18.21 31.02
CA ASN A 122 9.93 16.84 31.48
C ASN A 122 11.39 16.48 31.14
N SER A 123 12.00 15.53 31.85
CA SER A 123 13.39 15.10 31.62
C SER A 123 13.65 14.47 30.24
N VAL A 124 12.64 14.48 29.38
CA VAL A 124 12.57 13.83 28.06
C VAL A 124 12.38 14.86 26.94
N THR A 125 11.94 16.10 27.26
CA THR A 125 11.76 17.21 26.31
C THR A 125 12.83 18.27 26.55
N TRP A 126 13.40 18.76 25.46
CA TRP A 126 14.57 19.62 25.47
C TRP A 126 14.28 20.84 24.59
N PRO A 127 14.47 22.09 25.08
CA PRO A 127 15.16 22.49 26.30
C PRO A 127 14.33 22.34 27.60
N LEU A 128 15.02 22.24 28.74
CA LEU A 128 14.36 22.15 30.06
C LEU A 128 13.79 23.51 30.49
N GLY A 129 12.58 23.49 31.04
CA GLY A 129 11.92 24.66 31.62
C GLY A 129 10.40 24.65 31.47
N PRO A 130 9.69 25.56 32.14
CA PRO A 130 8.26 25.76 31.94
C PRO A 130 7.96 26.08 30.47
N SER A 131 6.94 25.45 29.89
CA SER A 131 6.59 25.67 28.49
C SER A 131 5.10 25.56 28.19
N LEU A 132 4.63 26.29 27.19
CA LEU A 132 3.35 26.05 26.53
C LEU A 132 3.61 25.22 25.27
N VAL A 133 2.94 24.09 25.16
CA VAL A 133 2.89 23.28 23.94
C VAL A 133 1.60 23.61 23.23
N VAL A 134 1.68 23.97 21.96
CA VAL A 134 0.56 24.36 21.09
C VAL A 134 0.53 23.38 19.92
N VAL A 135 -0.55 22.62 19.82
CA VAL A 135 -0.73 21.55 18.82
C VAL A 135 -1.96 21.88 17.99
N PRO A 136 -1.84 22.08 16.66
CA PRO A 136 -3.00 22.20 15.78
C PRO A 136 -3.94 21.01 15.96
N ASN A 137 -5.25 21.24 15.97
CA ASN A 137 -6.23 20.15 16.11
C ASN A 137 -6.14 19.16 14.94
N ASP A 138 -5.79 19.66 13.76
CA ASP A 138 -5.48 18.85 12.59
C ASP A 138 -4.36 19.54 11.79
N PRO A 139 -3.09 19.14 11.98
CA PRO A 139 -1.97 19.74 11.27
C PRO A 139 -2.02 19.47 9.76
N THR A 140 -2.73 18.42 9.33
CA THR A 140 -2.81 18.00 7.92
C THR A 140 -3.68 18.93 7.07
N LEU A 141 -4.49 19.79 7.69
CA LEU A 141 -5.31 20.79 6.99
C LEU A 141 -4.52 22.02 6.56
N ILE A 142 -3.25 22.10 6.95
CA ILE A 142 -2.38 23.25 6.70
C ILE A 142 -1.48 22.89 5.54
N ALA A 143 -1.68 23.58 4.42
CA ALA A 143 -0.89 23.37 3.22
C ALA A 143 0.63 23.48 3.46
N THR A 144 1.38 22.68 2.72
CA THR A 144 2.83 22.77 2.60
C THR A 144 3.28 24.11 2.05
N ASN A 145 4.51 24.50 2.38
CA ASN A 145 5.12 25.75 1.94
C ASN A 145 4.33 27.01 2.36
N LYS A 146 3.57 26.94 3.46
CA LYS A 146 2.82 28.06 4.03
C LYS A 146 3.54 28.65 5.23
N GLU A 147 3.57 29.98 5.30
CA GLU A 147 4.03 30.69 6.48
C GLU A 147 2.96 30.60 7.58
N CYS A 148 3.41 30.22 8.78
CA CYS A 148 2.65 30.25 10.00
C CYS A 148 3.30 31.23 10.98
N GLN A 149 2.49 31.78 11.87
CA GLN A 149 2.96 32.60 12.96
C GLN A 149 2.20 32.32 14.24
N ILE A 150 2.93 32.43 15.35
CA ILE A 150 2.37 32.38 16.69
C ILE A 150 2.58 33.72 17.39
N THR A 151 1.53 34.24 18.02
CA THR A 151 1.57 35.45 18.84
C THR A 151 1.10 35.12 20.25
N LEU A 152 1.84 35.55 21.27
CA LEU A 152 1.46 35.36 22.67
C LEU A 152 0.41 36.40 23.06
N ASN A 153 -0.71 35.95 23.61
CA ASN A 153 -1.79 36.83 24.06
C ASN A 153 -1.46 37.42 25.44
N ASP A 154 -2.20 38.45 25.82
CA ASP A 154 -2.03 39.23 27.04
C ASP A 154 -2.52 38.53 28.32
N ASN A 155 -3.17 37.39 28.20
CA ASN A 155 -3.59 36.54 29.30
C ASN A 155 -2.50 35.60 29.82
N ILE A 156 -1.33 35.53 29.19
CA ILE A 156 -0.18 34.80 29.74
C ILE A 156 0.49 35.64 30.84
N THR A 157 0.39 35.17 32.08
CA THR A 157 1.08 35.76 33.24
C THR A 157 1.95 34.74 33.95
N ASP A 158 3.04 35.20 34.57
CA ASP A 158 3.78 34.41 35.54
C ASP A 158 2.92 34.13 36.79
N LYS A 159 3.40 33.25 37.67
CA LYS A 159 2.77 32.94 38.97
C LYS A 159 2.60 34.15 39.91
N ASP A 160 3.30 35.25 39.66
CA ASP A 160 3.23 36.49 40.44
C ASP A 160 2.26 37.51 39.79
N GLY A 161 1.63 37.16 38.66
CA GLY A 161 0.64 37.95 37.93
C GLY A 161 1.23 38.95 36.94
N ASN A 162 2.55 38.91 36.66
CA ASN A 162 3.14 39.81 35.67
C ASN A 162 2.96 39.24 34.25
N PRO A 163 2.50 40.04 33.28
CA PRO A 163 2.32 39.57 31.92
C PRO A 163 3.65 39.49 31.17
N VAL A 164 3.72 38.62 30.16
CA VAL A 164 4.88 38.54 29.25
C VAL A 164 5.18 39.93 28.65
N PRO A 165 6.42 40.45 28.60
CA PRO A 165 6.72 41.75 28.01
C PRO A 165 6.28 41.86 26.54
N ALA A 166 5.71 43.00 26.14
CA ALA A 166 5.11 43.16 24.81
C ALA A 166 6.09 42.95 23.64
N ASP A 167 7.37 43.25 23.84
CA ASP A 167 8.46 43.02 22.88
C ASP A 167 8.87 41.54 22.75
N GLN A 168 8.29 40.66 23.57
CA GLN A 168 8.55 39.21 23.60
C GLN A 168 7.31 38.38 23.21
N ARG A 169 6.26 39.02 22.68
CA ARG A 169 5.00 38.33 22.34
C ARG A 169 4.89 37.90 20.87
N GLY A 170 5.92 38.11 20.06
CA GLY A 170 5.88 37.81 18.63
C GLY A 170 5.26 38.94 17.79
N PRO A 171 4.85 38.66 16.55
CA PRO A 171 4.69 37.33 15.97
C PRO A 171 6.02 36.60 15.75
N PHE A 172 6.04 35.29 16.02
CA PHE A 172 7.14 34.39 15.71
C PHE A 172 6.76 33.54 14.51
N LYS A 173 7.53 33.65 13.43
CA LYS A 173 7.23 33.02 12.15
C LYS A 173 7.96 31.69 11.96
N PHE A 174 7.34 30.81 11.21
CA PHE A 174 7.90 29.55 10.71
C PHE A 174 7.16 29.14 9.44
N LYS A 175 7.69 28.20 8.68
CA LYS A 175 7.03 27.63 7.51
C LYS A 175 6.84 26.13 7.65
N ILE A 176 5.71 25.66 7.14
CA ILE A 176 5.49 24.24 6.89
C ILE A 176 6.38 23.83 5.73
N ALA A 177 7.10 22.71 5.89
CA ALA A 177 8.02 22.20 4.90
C ALA A 177 7.31 22.02 3.54
N PRO A 178 8.01 22.24 2.41
CA PRO A 178 7.51 21.81 1.12
C PRO A 178 7.37 20.29 1.07
N ILE A 179 6.66 19.78 0.05
CA ILE A 179 6.60 18.35 -0.24
C ILE A 179 8.02 17.85 -0.50
N SER A 180 8.39 16.74 0.13
CA SER A 180 9.68 16.08 -0.07
C SER A 180 9.52 14.57 0.00
N VAL A 181 10.39 13.84 -0.71
CA VAL A 181 10.41 12.38 -0.64
C VAL A 181 11.07 11.96 0.67
N ALA A 182 10.26 11.46 1.60
CA ALA A 182 10.72 10.97 2.89
C ALA A 182 11.40 9.60 2.77
N LEU A 183 10.86 8.72 1.92
CA LEU A 183 11.40 7.39 1.66
C LEU A 183 11.22 7.01 0.19
N ILE A 184 12.21 6.30 -0.34
CA ILE A 184 12.10 5.53 -1.58
C ILE A 184 12.62 4.11 -1.34
N ASP A 185 11.87 3.11 -1.79
CA ASP A 185 12.25 1.69 -1.71
C ASP A 185 12.01 1.03 -3.08
N PRO A 186 13.02 0.46 -3.75
CA PRO A 186 14.39 0.26 -3.30
C PRO A 186 15.15 1.57 -3.06
N SER A 187 15.94 1.59 -1.99
CA SER A 187 16.87 2.68 -1.75
C SER A 187 18.10 2.59 -2.66
N ASP A 188 18.71 3.73 -2.95
CA ASP A 188 20.00 3.76 -3.64
C ASP A 188 21.10 3.17 -2.74
N SER A 189 22.02 2.43 -3.35
CA SER A 189 23.20 1.88 -2.68
C SER A 189 24.19 2.95 -2.15
N GLY A 190 24.09 4.19 -2.65
CA GLY A 190 25.07 5.26 -2.48
C GLY A 190 26.38 5.06 -3.27
N ASP A 191 26.50 3.95 -4.02
CA ASP A 191 27.67 3.60 -4.82
C ASP A 191 27.25 3.36 -6.27
N ASP A 192 27.46 4.36 -7.12
CA ASP A 192 27.20 4.30 -8.57
C ASP A 192 27.84 3.09 -9.28
N THR A 193 28.89 2.49 -8.70
CA THR A 193 29.54 1.31 -9.26
C THR A 193 28.92 -0.01 -8.81
N LYS A 194 27.99 0.04 -7.84
CA LYS A 194 27.24 -1.10 -7.30
C LYS A 194 25.75 -0.76 -7.15
N PRO A 195 25.02 -0.54 -8.26
CA PRO A 195 23.58 -0.32 -8.22
C PRO A 195 22.85 -1.41 -7.42
N THR A 196 21.70 -1.06 -6.84
CA THR A 196 20.89 -2.01 -6.06
C THR A 196 20.44 -3.17 -6.95
N GLU A 197 20.82 -4.40 -6.60
CA GLU A 197 20.44 -5.60 -7.35
C GLU A 197 19.00 -6.00 -7.03
N LEU A 198 18.17 -6.13 -8.06
CA LEU A 198 16.73 -6.39 -7.93
C LEU A 198 16.27 -7.46 -8.93
N ASP A 199 15.17 -8.15 -8.63
CA ASP A 199 14.49 -8.94 -9.65
C ASP A 199 13.69 -8.00 -10.56
N ALA A 200 13.74 -8.21 -11.89
CA ALA A 200 12.98 -7.40 -12.85
C ALA A 200 11.48 -7.44 -12.56
N LEU A 201 11.01 -8.60 -12.08
CA LEU A 201 9.64 -8.82 -11.64
C LEU A 201 9.24 -7.90 -10.47
N THR A 202 10.14 -7.66 -9.51
CA THR A 202 9.89 -6.78 -8.36
C THR A 202 9.64 -5.35 -8.82
N LEU A 203 10.46 -4.83 -9.74
CA LEU A 203 10.27 -3.48 -10.26
C LEU A 203 8.97 -3.31 -11.07
N PHE A 204 8.48 -4.38 -11.71
CA PHE A 204 7.26 -4.33 -12.52
C PHE A 204 5.97 -4.56 -11.71
N TYR A 205 6.00 -5.42 -10.68
CA TYR A 205 4.83 -5.77 -9.85
C TYR A 205 4.75 -5.06 -8.52
N ASP A 206 5.84 -5.09 -7.77
CA ASP A 206 5.87 -4.46 -6.44
C ASP A 206 6.06 -2.95 -6.60
N ASN A 207 6.64 -2.53 -7.73
CA ASN A 207 6.95 -1.14 -8.07
C ASN A 207 7.88 -0.47 -7.06
N PRO A 208 8.64 0.54 -7.48
CA PRO A 208 9.20 1.47 -6.52
C PRO A 208 8.12 2.08 -5.63
N PHE A 209 8.38 1.96 -4.35
CA PHE A 209 7.62 2.54 -3.27
C PHE A 209 8.14 3.94 -2.97
N ILE A 210 7.23 4.91 -2.87
CA ILE A 210 7.56 6.29 -2.55
C ILE A 210 6.67 6.77 -1.41
N GLN A 211 7.30 7.33 -0.39
CA GLN A 211 6.63 8.00 0.71
C GLN A 211 7.06 9.46 0.74
N PHE A 212 6.08 10.36 0.84
CA PHE A 212 6.32 11.79 1.02
C PHE A 212 6.18 12.19 2.49
N ASN A 213 6.70 13.36 2.86
CA ASN A 213 6.53 13.95 4.20
C ASN A 213 5.11 14.51 4.45
N THR A 214 4.23 14.43 3.46
CA THR A 214 2.81 14.75 3.54
C THR A 214 2.03 13.96 2.49
N GLU A 215 0.71 13.99 2.56
CA GLU A 215 -0.17 13.47 1.52
C GLU A 215 -0.07 14.31 0.24
N VAL A 216 0.16 13.62 -0.88
CA VAL A 216 0.26 14.19 -2.23
C VAL A 216 -1.04 13.91 -2.98
N ASP A 217 -1.56 14.93 -3.66
CA ASP A 217 -2.65 14.78 -4.62
C ASP A 217 -2.18 13.86 -5.76
N LEU A 218 -2.81 12.69 -5.89
CA LEU A 218 -2.43 11.69 -6.90
C LEU A 218 -2.50 12.27 -8.32
N ASP A 219 -3.43 13.19 -8.59
CA ASP A 219 -3.55 13.87 -9.89
C ASP A 219 -2.34 14.78 -10.18
N SER A 220 -1.55 15.15 -9.18
CA SER A 220 -0.31 15.92 -9.37
C SER A 220 0.92 15.03 -9.55
N LEU A 221 0.91 13.84 -8.95
CA LEU A 221 1.94 12.81 -9.15
C LEU A 221 1.77 12.12 -10.52
N CYS A 222 0.52 12.01 -10.95
CA CYS A 222 0.07 11.36 -12.16
C CYS A 222 -1.00 12.23 -12.84
N PRO A 223 -0.62 13.34 -13.50
CA PRO A 223 -1.57 14.22 -14.16
C PRO A 223 -2.17 13.56 -15.39
N ASP A 224 -3.14 12.67 -15.18
CA ASP A 224 -3.99 12.15 -16.23
C ASP A 224 -4.99 13.24 -16.62
N ALA A 225 -4.71 13.93 -17.73
CA ALA A 225 -5.59 14.93 -18.29
C ALA A 225 -6.98 14.37 -18.68
N ASP A 226 -7.13 13.04 -18.76
CA ASP A 226 -8.32 12.30 -19.17
C ASP A 226 -9.00 11.49 -18.03
N ALA A 227 -8.58 11.68 -16.77
CA ALA A 227 -9.13 11.03 -15.56
C ALA A 227 -10.67 11.13 -15.41
N SER A 228 -11.33 11.96 -16.21
CA SER A 228 -12.79 12.10 -16.27
C SER A 228 -13.55 10.85 -16.73
N THR A 229 -12.90 9.82 -17.31
CA THR A 229 -13.61 8.61 -17.81
C THR A 229 -13.21 7.28 -17.19
N ASP A 230 -12.03 7.15 -16.56
CA ASP A 230 -11.64 5.96 -15.80
C ASP A 230 -10.72 6.32 -14.62
N PRO A 231 -11.28 6.74 -13.46
CA PRO A 231 -10.52 7.25 -12.30
C PRO A 231 -9.75 6.16 -11.52
N GLY A 232 -9.13 5.21 -12.22
CA GLY A 232 -8.41 4.10 -11.61
C GLY A 232 -7.40 3.37 -12.50
N SER A 233 -7.14 3.85 -13.73
CA SER A 233 -6.12 3.22 -14.59
C SER A 233 -4.69 3.53 -14.13
N GLY A 234 -4.48 4.65 -13.43
CA GLY A 234 -3.19 5.03 -12.84
C GLY A 234 -2.07 5.30 -13.85
N LEU A 235 -2.37 5.34 -15.15
CA LEU A 235 -1.39 5.61 -16.20
C LEU A 235 -1.04 7.10 -16.22
N CYS A 236 0.25 7.43 -16.27
CA CYS A 236 0.74 8.80 -16.24
C CYS A 236 1.65 9.09 -17.44
N ASP A 237 1.64 10.36 -17.85
CA ASP A 237 2.70 10.86 -18.72
C ASP A 237 4.04 10.98 -17.96
N SER A 238 5.14 10.90 -18.70
CA SER A 238 6.50 11.01 -18.16
C SER A 238 6.87 12.47 -17.81
N LYS A 239 6.02 13.20 -17.08
CA LYS A 239 6.30 14.60 -16.67
C LYS A 239 6.82 14.73 -15.24
N VAL A 240 6.56 13.74 -14.40
CA VAL A 240 6.91 13.81 -12.97
C VAL A 240 8.12 12.95 -12.65
N PHE A 241 8.20 11.74 -13.21
CA PHE A 241 9.30 10.80 -13.00
C PHE A 241 9.52 9.95 -14.26
N GLU A 242 10.69 9.31 -14.35
CA GLU A 242 11.04 8.41 -15.44
C GLU A 242 11.86 7.21 -14.97
N PHE A 243 11.79 6.10 -15.72
CA PHE A 243 12.78 5.03 -15.63
C PHE A 243 13.69 5.05 -16.86
N THR A 244 14.99 5.01 -16.63
CA THR A 244 15.96 4.79 -17.70
C THR A 244 16.08 3.30 -18.01
N ASN A 245 16.43 2.98 -19.26
CA ASN A 245 16.58 1.61 -19.77
C ASN A 245 15.30 0.76 -19.70
N GLU A 246 14.15 1.42 -19.73
CA GLU A 246 12.88 0.80 -20.11
C GLU A 246 13.00 0.17 -21.50
N SER A 247 12.58 -1.08 -21.58
CA SER A 247 12.21 -1.73 -22.83
C SER A 247 10.89 -1.18 -23.35
N GLY A 248 10.66 -1.36 -24.64
CA GLY A 248 9.41 -1.01 -25.28
C GLY A 248 8.73 -2.20 -25.92
N THR A 249 7.69 -1.86 -26.67
CA THR A 249 6.94 -2.74 -27.55
C THR A 249 6.98 -2.15 -28.97
N CYS A 250 7.16 -3.00 -29.97
CA CYS A 250 7.18 -2.56 -31.37
C CYS A 250 5.78 -2.12 -31.81
N ASP A 251 5.67 -0.99 -32.51
CA ASP A 251 4.40 -0.32 -32.84
C ASP A 251 3.44 -1.11 -33.74
N VAL A 252 3.94 -2.03 -34.58
CA VAL A 252 3.11 -2.80 -35.52
C VAL A 252 3.04 -4.27 -35.13
N THR A 253 4.16 -4.86 -34.72
CA THR A 253 4.25 -6.29 -34.41
C THR A 253 3.87 -6.61 -32.97
N GLU A 254 3.78 -5.60 -32.10
CA GLU A 254 3.60 -5.74 -30.65
C GLU A 254 4.66 -6.64 -30.01
N ALA A 255 5.78 -6.86 -30.69
CA ALA A 255 6.89 -7.63 -30.15
C ALA A 255 7.61 -6.82 -29.07
N ALA A 256 8.00 -7.49 -27.99
CA ALA A 256 8.88 -6.90 -26.99
C ALA A 256 10.21 -6.46 -27.65
N CYS A 257 10.69 -5.27 -27.30
CA CYS A 257 11.93 -4.73 -27.88
C CYS A 257 12.78 -4.03 -26.81
N LYS A 258 14.10 -4.22 -26.89
CA LYS A 258 15.09 -3.44 -26.14
C LYS A 258 15.56 -2.24 -26.97
N SER A 259 15.43 -2.35 -28.29
CA SER A 259 15.79 -1.34 -29.28
C SER A 259 15.01 -1.52 -30.58
N MET A 260 15.07 -0.52 -31.47
CA MET A 260 14.53 -0.64 -32.84
C MET A 260 15.07 -1.84 -33.64
N ALA A 261 16.23 -2.38 -33.28
CA ALA A 261 16.82 -3.54 -33.98
C ALA A 261 16.07 -4.85 -33.68
N ASP A 262 15.31 -4.89 -32.60
CA ASP A 262 14.51 -6.07 -32.20
C ASP A 262 13.17 -6.12 -32.94
N CYS A 263 12.77 -5.01 -33.57
CA CYS A 263 11.50 -4.90 -34.28
C CYS A 263 11.56 -5.42 -35.72
N GLY A 264 10.41 -5.91 -36.19
CA GLY A 264 10.24 -6.50 -37.51
C GLY A 264 10.17 -5.46 -38.63
N ALA A 265 10.12 -5.95 -39.87
CA ALA A 265 9.95 -5.08 -41.03
C ALA A 265 8.54 -4.45 -41.03
N GLY A 266 8.48 -3.12 -40.88
CA GLY A 266 7.24 -2.35 -40.83
C GLY A 266 7.06 -1.58 -39.53
N ASP A 267 7.74 -2.00 -38.47
CA ASP A 267 7.83 -1.26 -37.23
C ASP A 267 8.70 0.00 -37.41
N THR A 268 8.25 1.10 -36.82
CA THR A 268 8.96 2.38 -36.83
C THR A 268 9.35 2.86 -35.44
N LEU A 269 8.83 2.20 -34.41
CA LEU A 269 9.03 2.58 -33.02
C LEU A 269 9.16 1.33 -32.13
N CYS A 270 10.07 1.42 -31.16
CA CYS A 270 10.10 0.58 -29.98
C CYS A 270 9.62 1.48 -28.84
N GLY A 271 8.32 1.45 -28.56
CA GLY A 271 7.65 2.41 -27.68
C GLY A 271 7.64 1.94 -26.23
N LYS A 272 8.09 2.80 -25.32
CA LYS A 272 8.13 2.56 -23.86
C LYS A 272 6.76 2.63 -23.19
N GLY A 273 5.81 3.33 -23.81
CA GLY A 273 4.45 3.52 -23.32
C GLY A 273 3.40 3.23 -24.37
N TYR A 274 2.16 3.59 -24.04
CA TYR A 274 1.02 3.47 -24.94
C TYR A 274 0.28 4.81 -25.03
N CYS A 275 -0.19 5.15 -26.23
CA CYS A 275 -1.02 6.32 -26.41
C CYS A 275 -2.38 6.09 -25.75
N ASN A 276 -2.78 6.98 -24.85
CA ASN A 276 -3.91 6.78 -23.93
C ASN A 276 -5.22 6.34 -24.60
N ALA A 277 -5.58 6.91 -25.76
CA ALA A 277 -6.83 6.56 -26.45
C ALA A 277 -6.69 5.46 -27.52
N SER A 278 -5.55 5.40 -28.22
CA SER A 278 -5.37 4.45 -29.34
C SER A 278 -4.73 3.12 -28.93
N GLY A 279 -4.05 3.09 -27.78
CA GLY A 279 -3.25 1.94 -27.33
C GLY A 279 -2.02 1.66 -28.19
N THR A 280 -1.64 2.59 -29.07
CA THR A 280 -0.45 2.42 -29.94
C THR A 280 0.82 2.63 -29.11
N ALA A 281 1.88 1.84 -29.36
CA ALA A 281 3.16 2.05 -28.68
C ALA A 281 3.72 3.46 -28.96
N CYS A 282 4.31 4.10 -27.95
CA CYS A 282 4.83 5.46 -28.04
C CYS A 282 6.08 5.67 -27.15
N ASN A 283 6.91 6.67 -27.47
CA ASN A 283 7.99 7.15 -26.58
C ASN A 283 7.76 8.59 -26.10
N LYS A 284 6.83 9.30 -26.73
CA LYS A 284 6.50 10.71 -26.47
C LYS A 284 5.16 11.04 -27.14
N ASP A 285 4.51 12.11 -26.69
CA ASP A 285 3.20 12.55 -27.22
C ASP A 285 3.17 12.72 -28.74
N THR A 286 4.29 13.10 -29.37
CA THR A 286 4.33 13.28 -30.84
C THR A 286 4.24 11.98 -31.62
N ASP A 287 4.40 10.83 -30.95
CA ASP A 287 4.21 9.51 -31.54
C ASP A 287 2.70 9.13 -31.54
N CYS A 288 1.88 9.86 -30.79
CA CYS A 288 0.45 9.64 -30.63
C CYS A 288 -0.40 10.53 -31.56
N ALA A 289 -1.69 10.19 -31.68
CA ALA A 289 -2.62 11.02 -32.44
C ALA A 289 -2.80 12.40 -31.80
N THR A 290 -3.28 13.38 -32.57
CA THR A 290 -3.49 14.74 -32.04
C THR A 290 -4.52 14.74 -30.92
N GLY A 291 -4.09 15.13 -29.71
CA GLY A 291 -4.91 15.16 -28.51
C GLY A 291 -4.75 13.93 -27.61
N GLU A 292 -3.92 12.96 -28.01
CA GLU A 292 -3.49 11.83 -27.17
C GLU A 292 -2.16 12.15 -26.47
N HIS A 293 -1.91 11.46 -25.36
CA HIS A 293 -0.67 11.53 -24.59
C HIS A 293 -0.01 10.15 -24.56
N CYS A 294 1.33 10.13 -24.40
CA CYS A 294 2.07 8.88 -24.28
C CYS A 294 2.23 8.49 -22.81
N ASP A 295 1.52 7.44 -22.40
CA ASP A 295 1.58 6.93 -21.03
C ASP A 295 2.66 5.85 -20.93
N SER A 296 3.83 6.22 -20.41
CA SER A 296 4.97 5.30 -20.28
C SER A 296 5.20 4.80 -18.86
N VAL A 297 4.55 5.43 -17.88
CA VAL A 297 4.62 5.05 -16.47
C VAL A 297 3.23 5.02 -15.87
N TYR A 298 3.14 4.49 -14.65
CA TYR A 298 1.91 4.51 -13.88
C TYR A 298 2.22 4.80 -12.41
N ALA A 299 1.24 5.36 -11.71
CA ALA A 299 1.27 5.60 -10.28
C ALA A 299 -0.07 5.22 -9.65
N TYR A 300 -0.03 4.64 -8.47
CA TYR A 300 -1.24 4.35 -7.69
C TYR A 300 -0.95 4.55 -6.21
N ASP A 301 -2.00 4.92 -5.48
CA ASP A 301 -1.98 4.90 -4.02
C ASP A 301 -2.08 3.44 -3.55
N TYR A 302 -1.11 3.02 -2.75
CA TYR A 302 -1.25 1.83 -1.91
C TYR A 302 -2.30 2.14 -0.86
N PHE A 303 -3.57 1.91 -1.20
CA PHE A 303 -4.68 1.98 -0.26
C PHE A 303 -4.22 1.35 1.04
N SER A 304 -4.16 2.16 2.09
CA SER A 304 -3.66 1.76 3.41
C SER A 304 -4.64 0.78 4.04
N VAL A 305 -4.63 -0.48 3.59
CA VAL A 305 -5.45 -1.56 4.17
C VAL A 305 -4.83 -1.92 5.53
N GLY A 306 -5.10 -1.08 6.53
CA GLY A 306 -4.70 -1.27 7.92
C GLY A 306 -3.40 -0.59 8.36
N ALA A 307 -2.74 0.20 7.50
CA ALA A 307 -1.66 1.09 7.90
C ALA A 307 -2.21 2.47 8.27
N ASP A 308 -1.51 3.16 9.17
CA ASP A 308 -1.83 4.50 9.66
C ASP A 308 -2.22 5.45 8.51
N PRO A 309 -3.44 6.03 8.49
CA PRO A 309 -3.91 6.91 7.41
C PRO A 309 -3.07 8.18 7.26
N THR A 310 -2.14 8.45 8.17
CA THR A 310 -1.23 9.61 8.12
C THR A 310 -0.04 9.43 7.18
N HIS A 311 0.19 8.24 6.62
CA HIS A 311 1.30 8.02 5.68
C HIS A 311 0.79 7.36 4.41
N GLN A 312 0.39 8.16 3.42
CA GLN A 312 0.11 7.66 2.07
C GLN A 312 1.40 7.16 1.40
N GLN A 313 1.23 6.10 0.63
CA GLN A 313 2.30 5.34 0.02
C GLN A 313 1.98 5.18 -1.45
N TYR A 314 2.91 5.51 -2.33
CA TYR A 314 2.67 5.47 -3.78
C TYR A 314 3.52 4.38 -4.40
N GLY A 315 2.90 3.53 -5.21
CA GLY A 315 3.60 2.65 -6.13
C GLY A 315 3.75 3.34 -7.47
N VAL A 316 4.97 3.42 -8.01
CA VAL A 316 5.22 3.97 -9.34
C VAL A 316 6.00 2.99 -10.20
N GLY A 317 5.59 2.76 -11.44
CA GLY A 317 6.20 1.70 -12.26
C GLY A 317 6.15 1.96 -13.76
N PRO A 318 6.93 1.21 -14.55
CA PRO A 318 6.86 1.24 -16.01
C PRO A 318 5.66 0.42 -16.51
N VAL A 319 5.04 0.85 -17.60
CA VAL A 319 3.85 0.14 -18.15
C VAL A 319 4.21 -1.21 -18.78
N ASN A 320 5.47 -1.38 -19.18
CA ASN A 320 6.00 -2.63 -19.75
C ASN A 320 6.94 -3.34 -18.77
N PRO A 321 7.08 -4.69 -18.86
CA PRO A 321 8.07 -5.43 -18.10
C PRO A 321 9.48 -4.87 -18.25
N ILE A 322 10.34 -5.00 -17.24
CA ILE A 322 11.75 -4.59 -17.35
C ILE A 322 12.59 -5.78 -17.83
N PRO A 323 13.61 -5.61 -18.70
CA PRO A 323 14.45 -6.72 -19.10
C PRO A 323 15.29 -7.24 -17.94
N ALA A 324 15.69 -8.51 -18.01
CA ALA A 324 16.67 -9.06 -17.09
C ALA A 324 18.10 -8.59 -17.44
N ASP A 325 18.99 -8.60 -16.44
CA ASP A 325 20.42 -8.20 -16.55
C ASP A 325 20.66 -6.82 -17.18
N VAL A 326 19.83 -5.82 -16.84
CA VAL A 326 20.04 -4.42 -17.25
C VAL A 326 20.32 -3.54 -16.04
N THR A 327 21.11 -2.49 -16.25
CA THR A 327 21.28 -1.40 -15.27
C THR A 327 20.37 -0.25 -15.67
N GLY A 328 19.66 0.35 -14.72
CA GLY A 328 18.79 1.50 -14.96
C GLY A 328 18.76 2.44 -13.76
N GLU A 329 17.92 3.44 -13.85
CA GLU A 329 17.74 4.49 -12.86
C GLU A 329 16.28 4.92 -12.88
N PHE A 330 15.67 5.00 -11.71
CA PHE A 330 14.44 5.75 -11.50
C PHE A 330 14.81 7.13 -10.99
N HIS A 331 14.15 8.18 -11.47
CA HIS A 331 14.28 9.50 -10.87
C HIS A 331 13.09 10.42 -11.15
N PHE A 332 12.89 11.39 -10.25
CA PHE A 332 12.00 12.51 -10.49
C PHE A 332 12.61 13.50 -11.47
N LEU A 333 11.79 14.00 -12.38
CA LEU A 333 12.17 14.98 -13.38
C LEU A 333 12.33 16.36 -12.74
N ALA A 334 13.39 17.07 -13.14
CA ALA A 334 13.64 18.41 -12.66
C ALA A 334 12.49 19.36 -13.05
N GLY A 335 11.92 20.05 -12.07
CA GLY A 335 10.78 20.94 -12.29
C GLY A 335 9.42 20.27 -12.22
N ALA A 336 9.34 18.98 -11.87
CA ALA A 336 8.09 18.31 -11.56
C ALA A 336 7.34 19.07 -10.45
N VAL A 337 6.04 19.27 -10.60
CA VAL A 337 5.20 20.01 -9.64
C VAL A 337 4.23 19.05 -8.98
N LEU A 338 4.40 18.83 -7.68
CA LEU A 338 3.47 18.06 -6.86
C LEU A 338 2.55 19.02 -6.10
N LYS A 339 1.33 18.57 -5.84
CA LYS A 339 0.36 19.24 -4.97
C LYS A 339 0.15 18.40 -3.72
N ASP A 340 0.02 19.05 -2.58
CA ASP A 340 -0.43 18.35 -1.38
C ASP A 340 -1.96 18.13 -1.42
N ARG A 341 -2.51 17.45 -0.41
CA ARG A 341 -3.95 17.25 -0.23
C ARG A 341 -4.78 18.56 -0.25
N CYS A 342 -4.14 19.69 0.01
CA CYS A 342 -4.74 21.01 0.04
C CYS A 342 -4.51 21.81 -1.26
N GLY A 343 -3.85 21.22 -2.26
CA GLY A 343 -3.59 21.84 -3.57
C GLY A 343 -2.40 22.80 -3.59
N SER A 344 -1.60 22.87 -2.52
CA SER A 344 -0.37 23.69 -2.50
C SER A 344 0.71 23.04 -3.35
N GLU A 345 1.29 23.82 -4.26
CA GLU A 345 2.29 23.32 -5.20
C GLU A 345 3.71 23.35 -4.61
N THR A 346 4.44 22.26 -4.81
CA THR A 346 5.89 22.15 -4.59
C THR A 346 6.57 21.71 -5.88
N THR A 347 7.61 22.45 -6.29
CA THR A 347 8.47 22.05 -7.41
C THR A 347 9.63 21.22 -6.87
N LEU A 348 9.77 19.99 -7.38
CA LEU A 348 10.90 19.13 -7.05
C LEU A 348 12.15 19.56 -7.82
N GLU A 349 13.28 19.50 -7.12
CA GLU A 349 14.61 19.60 -7.73
C GLU A 349 14.89 18.37 -8.60
N ALA A 350 15.97 18.43 -9.38
CA ALA A 350 16.42 17.28 -10.16
C ALA A 350 16.63 16.04 -9.27
N GLY A 351 16.24 14.86 -9.76
CA GLY A 351 16.45 13.59 -9.08
C GLY A 351 17.87 13.40 -8.56
N SER A 352 17.99 13.05 -7.28
CA SER A 352 19.26 12.75 -6.62
C SER A 352 19.06 11.68 -5.54
N PRO A 353 19.99 10.72 -5.40
CA PRO A 353 20.00 9.79 -4.28
C PRO A 353 20.03 10.48 -2.92
N ASP A 354 20.73 11.61 -2.80
CA ASP A 354 20.86 12.35 -1.54
C ASP A 354 19.54 12.94 -1.03
N THR A 355 18.56 13.11 -1.92
CA THR A 355 17.22 13.64 -1.61
C THR A 355 16.12 12.59 -1.74
N ASN A 356 16.47 11.30 -1.85
CA ASN A 356 15.55 10.20 -2.12
C ASN A 356 14.68 10.40 -3.37
N THR A 357 15.13 11.22 -4.33
CA THR A 357 14.39 11.49 -5.58
C THR A 357 14.95 10.74 -6.78
N ALA A 358 15.92 9.85 -6.55
CA ALA A 358 16.45 8.93 -7.54
C ALA A 358 17.03 7.66 -6.88
N PHE A 359 17.02 6.54 -7.59
CA PHE A 359 17.83 5.38 -7.25
C PHE A 359 18.30 4.65 -8.51
N LYS A 360 19.51 4.09 -8.44
CA LYS A 360 20.07 3.23 -9.49
C LYS A 360 19.85 1.76 -9.16
N TYR A 361 19.51 1.00 -10.19
CA TYR A 361 19.25 -0.43 -10.05
C TYR A 361 19.98 -1.26 -11.10
N LYS A 362 20.19 -2.54 -10.77
CA LYS A 362 20.57 -3.57 -11.73
C LYS A 362 19.60 -4.74 -11.59
N THR A 363 18.90 -5.10 -12.67
CA THR A 363 18.07 -6.30 -12.66
C THR A 363 18.94 -7.55 -12.69
N ASN A 364 18.53 -8.58 -11.97
CA ASN A 364 19.16 -9.88 -11.98
C ASN A 364 19.01 -10.54 -13.36
N ALA A 365 19.98 -11.38 -13.74
CA ALA A 365 19.85 -12.24 -14.92
C ALA A 365 18.64 -13.17 -14.80
N PHE A 366 17.99 -13.47 -15.93
CA PHE A 366 16.78 -14.29 -15.94
C PHE A 366 17.07 -15.70 -15.42
N LYS A 367 16.36 -16.10 -14.37
CA LYS A 367 16.56 -17.37 -13.67
C LYS A 367 15.28 -17.84 -13.01
N LEU A 368 15.21 -19.16 -12.77
CA LEU A 368 14.28 -19.71 -11.81
C LEU A 368 14.58 -19.09 -10.43
N ASN A 369 13.56 -18.46 -9.84
CA ASN A 369 13.63 -17.86 -8.52
C ASN A 369 13.30 -18.92 -7.45
N ARG A 370 12.09 -19.51 -7.53
CA ARG A 370 11.63 -20.52 -6.56
C ARG A 370 10.51 -21.38 -7.13
N ILE A 371 10.22 -22.48 -6.44
CA ILE A 371 8.98 -23.24 -6.62
C ILE A 371 8.26 -23.27 -5.27
N ASN A 372 6.98 -22.88 -5.23
CA ASN A 372 6.28 -22.64 -3.95
C ASN A 372 6.01 -23.91 -3.12
N ILE A 373 6.08 -25.10 -3.72
CA ILE A 373 5.93 -26.38 -3.05
C ILE A 373 7.32 -27.01 -2.91
N ALA A 374 7.73 -27.25 -1.67
CA ALA A 374 9.00 -27.89 -1.37
C ALA A 374 8.93 -29.43 -1.57
N ASP A 375 10.06 -30.05 -1.90
CA ASP A 375 10.16 -31.50 -1.97
C ASP A 375 9.93 -32.14 -0.59
N GLY A 376 9.05 -33.14 -0.53
CA GLY A 376 8.56 -33.79 0.69
C GLY A 376 7.45 -33.02 1.44
N GLU A 377 6.99 -31.86 0.97
CA GLU A 377 5.97 -31.06 1.65
C GLU A 377 4.62 -31.79 1.72
N THR A 378 3.87 -31.57 2.81
CA THR A 378 2.42 -31.80 2.82
C THR A 378 1.68 -30.48 2.66
N SER A 379 1.07 -30.27 1.49
CA SER A 379 0.45 -29.01 1.08
C SER A 379 -1.07 -29.09 1.07
N ALA A 380 -1.76 -27.96 1.16
CA ALA A 380 -3.19 -27.93 0.86
C ALA A 380 -3.47 -28.40 -0.59
N ALA A 381 -4.60 -29.05 -0.84
CA ALA A 381 -4.92 -29.58 -2.18
C ALA A 381 -5.28 -28.46 -3.19
N ASN A 382 -5.62 -27.27 -2.69
CA ASN A 382 -5.72 -26.04 -3.47
C ASN A 382 -4.37 -25.34 -3.72
N LYS A 383 -3.29 -25.63 -2.97
CA LYS A 383 -1.95 -25.11 -3.26
C LYS A 383 -1.44 -25.80 -4.52
N LYS A 384 -1.29 -25.02 -5.59
CA LYS A 384 -0.80 -25.49 -6.89
C LYS A 384 0.72 -25.39 -6.92
N PRO A 385 1.43 -26.33 -7.58
CA PRO A 385 2.82 -26.11 -7.93
C PRO A 385 2.90 -24.83 -8.75
N ASP A 386 3.77 -23.95 -8.31
CA ASP A 386 3.92 -22.62 -8.88
C ASP A 386 5.40 -22.33 -9.03
N VAL A 387 5.84 -22.22 -10.28
CA VAL A 387 7.26 -22.13 -10.67
C VAL A 387 7.56 -20.69 -11.02
N PHE A 388 8.17 -19.97 -10.08
CA PHE A 388 8.48 -18.55 -10.16
C PHE A 388 9.86 -18.31 -10.77
N PHE A 389 9.91 -17.40 -11.71
CA PHE A 389 11.07 -16.76 -12.29
C PHE A 389 11.17 -15.32 -11.78
N ASN A 390 12.32 -14.69 -12.01
CA ASN A 390 12.56 -13.30 -11.60
C ASN A 390 12.24 -12.26 -12.69
N ASN A 391 11.57 -12.67 -13.77
CA ASN A 391 11.04 -11.79 -14.80
C ASN A 391 9.72 -12.35 -15.36
N VAL A 392 8.99 -11.52 -16.10
CA VAL A 392 7.80 -11.92 -16.85
C VAL A 392 8.16 -13.02 -17.84
N VAL A 393 7.47 -14.16 -17.76
CA VAL A 393 7.76 -15.34 -18.61
C VAL A 393 6.98 -15.29 -19.92
N ASP A 394 7.64 -15.65 -21.03
CA ASP A 394 6.95 -15.98 -22.27
C ASP A 394 6.30 -17.35 -22.10
N PHE A 395 5.00 -17.36 -21.93
CA PHE A 395 4.24 -18.59 -21.69
C PHE A 395 4.30 -19.58 -22.84
N SER A 396 4.60 -19.14 -24.07
CA SER A 396 4.74 -20.04 -25.21
C SER A 396 6.01 -20.90 -25.13
N SER A 397 6.95 -20.53 -24.25
CA SER A 397 8.23 -21.22 -24.09
C SER A 397 8.12 -22.58 -23.41
N LEU A 398 7.15 -22.77 -22.49
CA LEU A 398 6.95 -24.04 -21.77
C LEU A 398 5.90 -24.92 -22.45
N LYS A 399 6.31 -26.07 -23.00
CA LYS A 399 5.42 -26.99 -23.71
C LYS A 399 4.88 -28.08 -22.77
N LEU A 400 3.72 -28.65 -23.11
CA LEU A 400 3.14 -29.80 -22.38
C LEU A 400 4.06 -31.04 -22.36
N THR A 401 5.01 -31.14 -23.30
CA THR A 401 6.00 -32.21 -23.33
C THR A 401 7.15 -32.00 -22.36
N ASP A 402 7.31 -30.79 -21.83
CA ASP A 402 8.48 -30.38 -21.06
C ASP A 402 8.31 -30.70 -19.56
N TYR A 403 7.10 -31.04 -19.14
CA TYR A 403 6.82 -31.44 -17.77
C TYR A 403 5.84 -32.60 -17.66
N THR A 404 5.74 -33.18 -16.46
CA THR A 404 4.71 -34.16 -16.11
C THR A 404 4.28 -33.97 -14.65
N ILE A 405 2.99 -34.20 -14.35
CA ILE A 405 2.47 -34.33 -12.98
C ILE A 405 1.84 -35.70 -12.81
N SER A 406 2.27 -36.46 -11.79
CA SER A 406 1.79 -37.82 -11.52
C SER A 406 1.34 -37.99 -10.07
N PRO A 407 0.11 -38.46 -9.79
CA PRO A 407 -0.96 -38.68 -10.77
C PRO A 407 -1.39 -37.36 -11.44
N ALA A 408 -1.98 -37.43 -12.63
CA ALA A 408 -2.46 -36.22 -13.30
C ALA A 408 -3.58 -35.57 -12.47
N PRO A 409 -3.55 -34.25 -12.22
CA PRO A 409 -4.66 -33.55 -11.59
C PRO A 409 -5.87 -33.51 -12.54
N THR A 410 -7.08 -33.42 -11.98
CA THR A 410 -8.29 -33.28 -12.79
C THR A 410 -8.45 -31.82 -13.21
N ILE A 411 -8.23 -31.53 -14.48
CA ILE A 411 -8.44 -30.18 -15.02
C ILE A 411 -9.86 -30.11 -15.59
N PRO A 412 -10.76 -29.29 -15.01
CA PRO A 412 -12.09 -29.10 -15.56
C PRO A 412 -11.98 -28.45 -16.95
N PRO A 413 -12.71 -28.95 -17.95
CA PRO A 413 -12.74 -28.32 -19.27
C PRO A 413 -13.29 -26.90 -19.14
N THR A 414 -12.79 -25.98 -19.96
CA THR A 414 -13.35 -24.63 -20.01
C THR A 414 -14.72 -24.63 -20.70
N THR A 415 -15.41 -23.50 -20.75
CA THR A 415 -16.60 -23.35 -21.62
C THR A 415 -16.21 -22.90 -23.04
N THR A 416 -14.94 -22.60 -23.26
CA THR A 416 -14.44 -22.07 -24.53
C THR A 416 -14.27 -23.19 -25.54
N ALA A 417 -15.07 -23.15 -26.61
CA ALA A 417 -14.95 -24.07 -27.71
C ALA A 417 -13.67 -23.78 -28.52
N CYS A 418 -12.92 -24.82 -28.88
CA CYS A 418 -11.81 -24.75 -29.83
C CYS A 418 -12.15 -25.52 -31.09
N THR A 419 -11.76 -24.99 -32.25
CA THR A 419 -11.83 -25.73 -33.51
C THR A 419 -10.43 -26.19 -33.91
N PRO A 420 -10.27 -27.37 -34.54
CA PRO A 420 -8.97 -27.87 -35.01
C PRO A 420 -8.22 -26.93 -35.96
N ALA A 421 -8.92 -25.97 -36.60
CA ALA A 421 -8.31 -24.98 -37.50
C ALA A 421 -7.82 -23.70 -36.79
N THR A 422 -8.21 -23.50 -35.53
CA THR A 422 -7.89 -22.31 -34.72
C THR A 422 -7.16 -22.67 -33.43
N VAL A 423 -6.54 -23.85 -33.34
CA VAL A 423 -5.89 -24.35 -32.12
C VAL A 423 -4.78 -23.40 -31.64
N ASP A 424 -4.15 -22.67 -32.56
CA ASP A 424 -3.11 -21.66 -32.22
C ASP A 424 -3.65 -20.27 -31.84
N THR A 425 -4.92 -19.95 -32.11
CA THR A 425 -5.47 -18.58 -31.90
C THR A 425 -6.69 -18.51 -31.00
N ALA A 426 -7.49 -19.58 -30.89
CA ALA A 426 -8.75 -19.57 -30.13
C ALA A 426 -8.62 -20.07 -28.69
N CYS A 427 -7.66 -20.97 -28.42
CA CYS A 427 -7.17 -21.16 -27.05
C CYS A 427 -6.03 -20.17 -26.89
N VAL A 428 -6.28 -19.06 -26.20
CA VAL A 428 -5.45 -17.85 -26.16
C VAL A 428 -3.95 -18.19 -26.25
N ALA A 429 -3.29 -17.66 -27.28
CA ALA A 429 -1.85 -17.76 -27.43
C ALA A 429 -1.18 -17.32 -26.12
N GLY A 430 -0.41 -18.21 -25.49
CA GLY A 430 0.31 -17.90 -24.25
C GLY A 430 -0.30 -18.43 -22.94
N LEU A 431 -1.15 -19.47 -22.92
CA LEU A 431 -1.61 -20.06 -21.64
C LEU A 431 -1.49 -21.59 -21.53
N GLY A 432 -0.61 -22.25 -22.30
CA GLY A 432 -0.41 -23.69 -22.16
C GLY A 432 -1.67 -24.53 -22.36
N ALA A 433 -2.46 -24.14 -23.36
CA ALA A 433 -3.75 -24.76 -23.62
C ALA A 433 -3.63 -25.95 -24.57
N GLU A 434 -4.44 -26.97 -24.35
CA GLU A 434 -4.73 -28.01 -25.36
C GLU A 434 -6.22 -28.05 -25.71
N CYS A 435 -6.53 -28.51 -26.92
CA CYS A 435 -7.90 -28.69 -27.36
C CYS A 435 -8.34 -30.14 -27.12
N VAL A 436 -9.14 -30.39 -26.08
CA VAL A 436 -9.67 -31.71 -25.75
C VAL A 436 -11.17 -31.74 -26.01
N SER A 437 -11.61 -32.59 -26.94
CA SER A 437 -13.03 -32.73 -27.29
C SER A 437 -13.71 -31.41 -27.73
N ASN A 438 -12.99 -30.58 -28.50
CA ASN A 438 -13.41 -29.24 -28.95
C ASN A 438 -13.56 -28.20 -27.83
N VAL A 439 -12.89 -28.39 -26.70
CA VAL A 439 -12.84 -27.44 -25.59
C VAL A 439 -11.39 -27.17 -25.17
N CYS A 440 -11.05 -25.91 -24.87
CA CYS A 440 -9.72 -25.56 -24.38
C CYS A 440 -9.52 -26.08 -22.94
N VAL A 441 -8.36 -26.68 -22.68
CA VAL A 441 -7.89 -27.10 -21.36
C VAL A 441 -6.58 -26.37 -21.10
N TYR A 442 -6.60 -25.39 -20.20
CA TYR A 442 -5.40 -24.68 -19.78
C TYR A 442 -4.70 -25.49 -18.70
N HIS A 443 -3.46 -25.91 -18.94
CA HIS A 443 -2.70 -26.70 -17.98
C HIS A 443 -1.96 -25.87 -16.96
N TYR A 444 -1.65 -24.62 -17.30
CA TYR A 444 -1.10 -23.67 -16.36
C TYR A 444 -1.83 -22.33 -16.48
N ALA A 445 -1.66 -21.50 -15.45
CA ALA A 445 -2.08 -20.12 -15.39
C ALA A 445 -0.91 -19.29 -14.86
N THR A 446 -1.14 -17.99 -14.74
CA THR A 446 -0.20 -16.99 -14.24
C THR A 446 -0.87 -16.34 -13.04
N THR A 447 -0.09 -15.71 -12.17
CA THR A 447 -0.67 -14.73 -11.25
C THR A 447 -1.40 -13.63 -12.02
N SER A 448 -2.48 -13.09 -11.43
CA SER A 448 -3.26 -12.00 -12.01
C SER A 448 -2.35 -10.78 -12.16
N GLY A 449 -2.13 -10.34 -13.40
CA GLY A 449 -1.25 -9.21 -13.72
C GLY A 449 -0.17 -9.52 -14.75
N GLY A 450 -0.04 -10.77 -15.24
CA GLY A 450 0.73 -11.05 -16.45
C GLY A 450 2.19 -11.48 -16.28
N GLY A 451 2.49 -12.32 -15.27
CA GLY A 451 3.63 -13.23 -15.34
C GLY A 451 4.81 -12.93 -14.44
N GLY A 452 5.18 -13.96 -13.70
CA GLY A 452 6.58 -14.34 -13.50
C GLY A 452 6.67 -15.84 -13.28
N ASP A 453 5.61 -16.58 -13.59
CA ASP A 453 5.33 -17.85 -12.97
C ASP A 453 4.50 -18.77 -13.86
N PHE A 454 4.63 -20.07 -13.60
CA PHE A 454 3.74 -21.09 -14.16
C PHE A 454 3.00 -21.78 -13.02
N ILE A 455 1.71 -21.47 -12.87
CA ILE A 455 0.81 -22.08 -11.89
C ILE A 455 0.16 -23.31 -12.53
N PHE A 456 0.59 -24.51 -12.19
CA PHE A 456 0.03 -25.74 -12.74
C PHE A 456 -1.41 -25.96 -12.24
N ARG A 457 -2.37 -25.90 -13.16
CA ARG A 457 -3.81 -25.95 -12.87
C ARG A 457 -4.29 -27.37 -12.60
N GLY A 458 -5.47 -27.43 -11.98
CA GLY A 458 -6.25 -28.65 -11.82
C GLY A 458 -6.65 -28.90 -10.37
N HIS A 459 -7.61 -29.78 -10.17
CA HIS A 459 -8.00 -30.24 -8.85
C HIS A 459 -7.16 -31.46 -8.46
N TYR A 460 -6.47 -31.36 -7.33
CA TYR A 460 -5.64 -32.42 -6.78
C TYR A 460 -6.47 -33.19 -5.76
N GLN A 461 -6.39 -34.52 -5.80
CA GLN A 461 -7.03 -35.41 -4.83
C GLN A 461 -6.46 -35.12 -3.45
N PRO A 462 -7.28 -34.97 -2.39
CA PRO A 462 -6.80 -34.86 -1.02
C PRO A 462 -6.02 -36.11 -0.57
N ASP A 463 -5.12 -35.95 0.41
CA ASP A 463 -4.33 -37.03 1.03
C ASP A 463 -3.53 -37.90 0.02
N THR A 464 -3.12 -37.33 -1.12
CA THR A 464 -2.54 -38.05 -2.25
C THR A 464 -1.12 -37.56 -2.56
N PRO A 465 -0.13 -38.47 -2.73
CA PRO A 465 1.21 -38.08 -3.17
C PRO A 465 1.22 -37.71 -4.66
N TYR A 466 1.94 -36.65 -4.99
CA TYR A 466 2.15 -36.13 -6.34
C TYR A 466 3.63 -35.91 -6.61
N THR A 467 4.01 -36.04 -7.88
CA THR A 467 5.34 -35.70 -8.39
C THR A 467 5.20 -34.80 -9.61
N LEU A 468 5.84 -33.63 -9.57
CA LEU A 468 6.06 -32.74 -10.71
C LEU A 468 7.48 -32.99 -11.20
N THR A 469 7.66 -33.16 -12.50
CA THR A 469 8.96 -33.24 -13.14
C THR A 469 8.99 -32.26 -14.29
N ILE A 470 9.91 -31.28 -14.24
CA ILE A 470 10.30 -30.47 -15.39
C ILE A 470 11.56 -31.12 -15.98
N LYS A 471 11.53 -31.47 -17.26
CA LYS A 471 12.56 -32.30 -17.87
C LYS A 471 13.86 -31.52 -18.12
N ALA A 472 14.98 -32.22 -18.03
CA ALA A 472 16.28 -31.73 -18.46
C ALA A 472 16.22 -31.25 -19.93
N GLY A 473 16.88 -30.14 -20.21
CA GLY A 473 16.88 -29.48 -21.51
C GLY A 473 15.66 -28.60 -21.78
N THR A 474 14.68 -28.55 -20.88
CA THR A 474 13.57 -27.59 -20.96
C THR A 474 14.12 -26.17 -20.91
N LYS A 475 13.61 -25.30 -21.76
CA LYS A 475 13.97 -23.89 -21.82
C LYS A 475 12.74 -23.03 -21.64
N VAL A 476 12.76 -22.22 -20.59
CA VAL A 476 11.76 -21.16 -20.39
C VAL A 476 12.37 -19.85 -20.86
N LYS A 477 11.57 -19.02 -21.51
CA LYS A 477 11.96 -17.67 -21.93
C LYS A 477 11.26 -16.63 -21.08
N ASP A 478 11.89 -15.49 -20.89
CA ASP A 478 11.22 -14.29 -20.44
C ASP A 478 10.53 -13.57 -21.61
N PHE A 479 9.81 -12.49 -21.29
CA PHE A 479 9.09 -11.65 -22.25
C PHE A 479 10.01 -11.08 -23.36
N TYR A 480 11.30 -10.93 -23.08
CA TYR A 480 12.32 -10.42 -24.00
C TYR A 480 13.12 -11.51 -24.72
N GLY A 481 12.77 -12.79 -24.48
CA GLY A 481 13.39 -13.94 -25.11
C GLY A 481 14.68 -14.43 -24.44
N ASP A 482 15.09 -13.87 -23.30
CA ASP A 482 16.20 -14.38 -22.49
C ASP A 482 15.81 -15.75 -21.90
N GLU A 483 16.74 -16.72 -21.91
CA GLU A 483 16.43 -18.14 -21.64
C GLU A 483 16.96 -18.62 -20.28
N HIS A 484 16.13 -19.37 -19.54
CA HIS A 484 16.55 -20.23 -18.45
C HIS A 484 16.45 -21.71 -18.88
N ALA A 485 17.56 -22.44 -18.79
CA ALA A 485 17.62 -23.86 -19.11
C ALA A 485 17.65 -24.72 -17.85
N PHE A 486 16.79 -25.74 -17.80
CA PHE A 486 16.84 -26.78 -16.79
C PHE A 486 17.88 -27.82 -17.19
N GLU A 487 19.10 -27.75 -16.64
CA GLU A 487 20.21 -28.66 -17.00
C GLU A 487 19.94 -30.12 -16.60
N GLU A 488 19.14 -30.33 -15.56
CA GLU A 488 18.72 -31.64 -15.05
C GLU A 488 17.20 -31.67 -14.83
N ASP A 489 16.64 -32.86 -14.67
CA ASP A 489 15.23 -33.00 -14.29
C ASP A 489 15.00 -32.31 -12.94
N THR A 490 14.15 -31.30 -12.91
CA THR A 490 13.69 -30.69 -11.67
C THR A 490 12.48 -31.48 -11.18
N VAL A 491 12.68 -32.27 -10.14
CA VAL A 491 11.66 -33.16 -9.57
C VAL A 491 11.22 -32.63 -8.21
N ILE A 492 9.92 -32.47 -8.04
CA ILE A 492 9.29 -32.10 -6.76
C ILE A 492 8.26 -33.16 -6.41
N ASN A 493 8.45 -33.80 -5.25
CA ASN A 493 7.48 -34.70 -4.68
C ASN A 493 6.76 -33.99 -3.54
N TRP A 494 5.44 -34.07 -3.49
CA TRP A 494 4.68 -33.55 -2.35
C TRP A 494 3.48 -34.44 -2.09
N LYS A 495 2.80 -34.20 -0.98
CA LYS A 495 1.54 -34.84 -0.66
C LYS A 495 0.48 -33.79 -0.41
N THR A 496 -0.71 -33.95 -0.95
CA THR A 496 -1.83 -33.09 -0.53
C THR A 496 -2.32 -33.48 0.87
N ALA A 497 -2.78 -32.50 1.63
CA ALA A 497 -3.37 -32.70 2.94
C ALA A 497 -4.80 -33.28 2.80
N LYS A 498 -5.33 -33.81 3.91
CA LYS A 498 -6.77 -34.10 4.04
C LYS A 498 -7.57 -32.80 3.99
N ILE A 499 -8.85 -32.88 3.63
CA ILE A 499 -9.74 -31.72 3.66
C ILE A 499 -9.85 -31.21 5.11
N THR A 500 -9.54 -29.94 5.33
CA THR A 500 -9.69 -29.25 6.61
C THR A 500 -10.61 -28.05 6.47
N LEU A 501 -11.25 -27.69 7.59
CA LEU A 501 -12.12 -26.52 7.71
C LEU A 501 -11.49 -25.52 8.69
N GLY A 502 -11.33 -24.29 8.23
CA GLY A 502 -11.08 -23.10 9.04
C GLY A 502 -12.22 -22.08 8.91
N THR A 503 -12.14 -21.01 9.70
CA THR A 503 -13.10 -19.89 9.66
C THR A 503 -12.31 -18.59 9.64
N THR A 504 -12.61 -17.67 8.71
CA THR A 504 -11.90 -16.37 8.70
C THR A 504 -12.57 -15.35 9.60
N THR A 505 -13.87 -15.50 9.87
CA THR A 505 -14.54 -14.80 10.96
C THR A 505 -14.09 -15.42 12.27
N ALA A 506 -13.36 -14.67 13.10
CA ALA A 506 -12.95 -15.10 14.42
C ALA A 506 -14.16 -15.21 15.36
N ASP A 507 -14.06 -16.07 16.37
CA ASP A 507 -15.08 -16.15 17.42
C ASP A 507 -15.04 -14.88 18.28
N ASN A 508 -16.21 -14.32 18.55
CA ASN A 508 -16.43 -13.01 19.17
C ASN A 508 -15.91 -11.81 18.37
N ALA A 509 -15.79 -11.94 17.04
CA ALA A 509 -15.42 -10.81 16.19
C ALA A 509 -16.54 -9.75 16.13
N THR A 510 -16.16 -8.47 16.09
CA THR A 510 -17.03 -7.38 15.65
C THR A 510 -16.85 -7.17 14.15
N VAL A 511 -17.96 -7.14 13.41
CA VAL A 511 -18.01 -6.94 11.96
C VAL A 511 -18.71 -5.61 11.69
N VAL A 512 -17.93 -4.59 11.32
CA VAL A 512 -18.46 -3.27 10.96
C VAL A 512 -18.91 -3.29 9.50
N LYS A 513 -20.13 -2.84 9.25
CA LYS A 513 -20.71 -2.74 7.92
C LYS A 513 -20.17 -1.50 7.22
N SER A 514 -19.69 -1.65 5.98
CA SER A 514 -19.28 -0.52 5.14
C SER A 514 -20.42 0.45 4.80
N THR A 515 -21.65 -0.07 4.75
CA THR A 515 -22.89 0.70 4.64
C THR A 515 -23.99 -0.01 5.43
N PRO A 516 -25.05 0.69 5.88
CA PRO A 516 -26.18 0.05 6.57
C PRO A 516 -26.89 -1.06 5.76
N THR A 517 -26.65 -1.16 4.46
CA THR A 517 -27.22 -2.19 3.57
C THR A 517 -26.24 -3.32 3.22
N SER A 518 -24.98 -3.25 3.66
CA SER A 518 -23.95 -4.25 3.34
C SER A 518 -24.29 -5.62 3.94
N ASN A 519 -24.07 -6.68 3.17
CA ASN A 519 -24.22 -8.05 3.67
C ASN A 519 -23.00 -8.45 4.51
N VAL A 520 -23.25 -9.03 5.68
CA VAL A 520 -22.24 -9.54 6.62
C VAL A 520 -22.51 -11.00 6.95
N GLY A 521 -21.52 -11.72 7.50
CA GLY A 521 -21.71 -13.09 7.93
C GLY A 521 -20.41 -13.86 8.18
N VAL A 522 -20.48 -15.17 7.98
CA VAL A 522 -19.38 -16.11 8.29
C VAL A 522 -18.75 -16.66 7.03
N SER A 523 -17.42 -16.63 6.99
CA SER A 523 -16.61 -17.25 5.93
C SER A 523 -15.98 -18.55 6.41
N LEU A 524 -16.33 -19.65 5.74
CA LEU A 524 -15.76 -20.98 5.93
C LEU A 524 -14.63 -21.18 4.93
N ALA A 525 -13.41 -21.38 5.41
CA ALA A 525 -12.24 -21.58 4.58
C ALA A 525 -11.89 -23.06 4.50
N PHE A 526 -11.81 -23.60 3.28
CA PHE A 526 -11.38 -24.97 3.03
C PHE A 526 -10.03 -24.96 2.31
N ASN A 527 -9.21 -25.97 2.59
CA ASN A 527 -7.92 -26.17 1.93
C ASN A 527 -8.04 -26.90 0.56
N GLN A 528 -9.25 -26.93 0.00
CA GLN A 528 -9.62 -27.56 -1.26
C GLN A 528 -10.83 -26.83 -1.86
N GLY A 529 -10.96 -26.85 -3.19
CA GLY A 529 -12.16 -26.33 -3.87
C GLY A 529 -13.42 -27.11 -3.48
N MET A 530 -14.43 -26.42 -2.96
CA MET A 530 -15.69 -27.00 -2.49
C MET A 530 -16.86 -26.62 -3.41
N VAL A 531 -17.86 -27.49 -3.49
CA VAL A 531 -19.10 -27.27 -4.26
C VAL A 531 -20.14 -26.65 -3.34
N ALA A 532 -20.32 -25.32 -3.37
CA ALA A 532 -21.26 -24.65 -2.46
C ALA A 532 -22.71 -25.15 -2.58
N SER A 533 -23.12 -25.65 -3.75
CA SER A 533 -24.46 -26.24 -3.93
C SER A 533 -24.64 -27.60 -3.24
N SER A 534 -23.57 -28.22 -2.71
CA SER A 534 -23.69 -29.40 -1.88
C SER A 534 -24.10 -29.07 -0.43
N PHE A 535 -24.16 -27.78 -0.08
CA PHE A 535 -24.49 -27.30 1.24
C PHE A 535 -26.01 -27.13 1.37
N ASP A 536 -26.66 -27.87 2.27
CA ASP A 536 -28.08 -27.73 2.53
C ASP A 536 -28.31 -26.67 3.62
N ALA A 537 -28.83 -25.51 3.20
CA ALA A 537 -29.09 -24.37 4.07
C ALA A 537 -30.08 -24.64 5.21
N ASN A 538 -30.83 -25.75 5.17
CA ASN A 538 -31.79 -26.12 6.21
C ASN A 538 -31.19 -27.07 7.25
N THR A 539 -30.25 -27.92 6.85
CA THR A 539 -29.72 -28.98 7.72
C THR A 539 -28.32 -28.69 8.20
N ASP A 540 -27.45 -28.12 7.36
CA ASP A 540 -26.00 -28.11 7.61
C ASP A 540 -25.56 -26.99 8.55
N TYR A 541 -26.32 -25.89 8.64
CA TYR A 541 -26.00 -24.79 9.55
C TYR A 541 -27.24 -24.10 10.12
N THR A 542 -27.01 -23.23 11.11
CA THR A 542 -27.98 -22.27 11.63
C THR A 542 -27.30 -20.94 11.94
N VAL A 543 -28.03 -19.83 11.80
CA VAL A 543 -27.65 -18.53 12.34
C VAL A 543 -28.79 -18.03 13.20
N VAL A 544 -28.50 -17.64 14.44
CA VAL A 544 -29.49 -17.07 15.36
C VAL A 544 -28.99 -15.73 15.90
N ASP A 545 -29.90 -14.79 16.14
CA ASP A 545 -29.59 -13.56 16.87
C ASP A 545 -29.59 -13.79 18.39
N SER A 546 -29.30 -12.74 19.16
CA SER A 546 -29.29 -12.78 20.63
C SER A 546 -30.64 -13.13 21.27
N SER A 547 -31.74 -13.07 20.54
CA SER A 547 -33.07 -13.52 20.99
C SER A 547 -33.32 -15.01 20.72
N GLY A 548 -32.41 -15.66 19.98
CA GLY A 548 -32.55 -17.03 19.50
C GLY A 548 -33.37 -17.15 18.21
N ALA A 549 -33.73 -16.04 17.56
CA ALA A 549 -34.49 -16.07 16.31
C ALA A 549 -33.58 -16.43 15.13
N ALA A 550 -34.00 -17.42 14.34
CA ALA A 550 -33.26 -17.88 13.19
C ALA A 550 -33.22 -16.82 12.07
N GLN A 551 -32.04 -16.61 11.52
CA GLN A 551 -31.79 -15.69 10.42
C GLN A 551 -31.69 -16.46 9.11
N THR A 552 -32.30 -15.93 8.05
CA THR A 552 -32.16 -16.51 6.70
C THR A 552 -30.88 -16.00 6.08
N MET A 553 -29.97 -16.92 5.79
CA MET A 553 -28.68 -16.59 5.17
C MET A 553 -28.64 -17.08 3.72
N THR A 554 -27.95 -16.34 2.87
CA THR A 554 -27.60 -16.78 1.51
C THR A 554 -26.21 -17.39 1.54
N VAL A 555 -26.10 -18.63 1.04
CA VAL A 555 -24.82 -19.28 0.79
C VAL A 555 -24.30 -18.77 -0.54
N ALA A 556 -23.17 -18.07 -0.51
CA ALA A 556 -22.48 -17.63 -1.70
C ALA A 556 -21.04 -18.15 -1.66
N VAL A 557 -20.53 -18.54 -2.81
CA VAL A 557 -19.07 -18.60 -2.98
C VAL A 557 -18.63 -17.15 -3.11
N SER A 558 -17.81 -16.64 -2.17
CA SER A 558 -17.33 -15.26 -2.26
C SER A 558 -16.41 -15.14 -3.47
N THR A 559 -16.81 -14.30 -4.43
CA THR A 559 -16.13 -14.05 -5.72
C THR A 559 -15.10 -12.92 -5.66
N THR A 560 -14.58 -12.60 -4.48
CA THR A 560 -13.54 -11.57 -4.36
C THR A 560 -12.24 -12.14 -4.95
N GLY A 561 -12.01 -11.87 -6.24
CA GLY A 561 -10.93 -12.40 -7.08
C GLY A 561 -11.45 -13.36 -8.17
N SER A 562 -10.96 -13.21 -9.40
CA SER A 562 -11.52 -13.76 -10.65
C SER A 562 -11.51 -15.29 -10.84
N ALA A 563 -11.40 -16.13 -9.81
CA ALA A 563 -11.33 -17.59 -10.00
C ALA A 563 -11.75 -18.46 -8.79
N ASN A 564 -12.95 -18.28 -8.25
CA ASN A 564 -13.62 -19.14 -7.23
C ASN A 564 -13.31 -20.64 -7.26
N CYS A 565 -12.76 -21.22 -6.18
CA CYS A 565 -12.64 -22.69 -5.95
C CYS A 565 -12.31 -23.49 -7.22
N SER A 566 -11.64 -22.83 -8.16
CA SER A 566 -11.52 -23.24 -9.54
C SER A 566 -10.23 -24.01 -9.66
N ALA A 567 -9.98 -24.56 -10.83
CA ALA A 567 -8.71 -25.21 -11.11
C ALA A 567 -7.48 -24.31 -10.89
N SER A 568 -7.65 -22.98 -10.83
CA SER A 568 -6.59 -21.98 -10.60
C SER A 568 -6.66 -21.30 -9.22
N SER A 569 -7.62 -21.62 -8.35
CA SER A 569 -7.74 -20.94 -7.05
C SER A 569 -6.75 -21.48 -6.03
N LEU A 570 -6.05 -20.58 -5.33
CA LEU A 570 -5.16 -20.92 -4.20
C LEU A 570 -5.90 -21.04 -2.86
N SER A 571 -7.11 -20.50 -2.76
CA SER A 571 -7.99 -20.61 -1.59
C SER A 571 -9.42 -20.96 -2.00
N CYS A 572 -10.23 -21.47 -1.09
CA CYS A 572 -11.66 -21.65 -1.34
C CYS A 572 -12.42 -21.26 -0.09
N THR A 573 -13.24 -20.22 -0.21
CA THR A 573 -14.07 -19.71 0.88
C THR A 573 -15.53 -19.77 0.48
N ILE A 574 -16.32 -20.49 1.27
CA ILE A 574 -17.78 -20.42 1.21
C ILE A 574 -18.20 -19.36 2.22
N THR A 575 -18.88 -18.30 1.78
CA THR A 575 -19.40 -17.29 2.70
C THR A 575 -20.91 -17.39 2.81
N ILE A 576 -21.38 -17.35 4.05
CA ILE A 576 -22.78 -17.43 4.42
C ILE A 576 -23.14 -16.03 4.92
N ARG A 577 -23.85 -15.25 4.10
CA ARG A 577 -24.11 -13.82 4.35
C ARG A 577 -25.59 -13.47 4.35
N ALA A 578 -25.93 -12.41 5.06
CA ALA A 578 -27.22 -11.72 4.99
C ALA A 578 -27.05 -10.24 5.33
N ASN A 579 -28.06 -9.42 5.04
CA ASN A 579 -28.14 -8.07 5.58
C ASN A 579 -28.63 -8.16 7.02
N LEU A 580 -27.69 -8.40 7.94
CA LEU A 580 -27.96 -8.47 9.37
C LEU A 580 -28.05 -7.04 9.94
N ALA A 581 -28.98 -6.84 10.88
CA ALA A 581 -29.05 -5.61 11.66
C ALA A 581 -27.89 -5.56 12.67
N PRO A 582 -27.53 -4.39 13.21
CA PRO A 582 -26.58 -4.32 14.31
C PRO A 582 -27.04 -5.17 15.50
N GLY A 583 -26.12 -5.95 16.08
CA GLY A 583 -26.43 -6.90 17.17
C GLY A 583 -25.53 -8.13 17.21
N ALA A 584 -25.72 -8.97 18.22
CA ALA A 584 -24.96 -10.20 18.42
C ALA A 584 -25.63 -11.41 17.75
N TYR A 585 -24.82 -12.26 17.13
CA TYR A 585 -25.24 -13.44 16.37
C TYR A 585 -24.41 -14.68 16.72
N THR A 586 -25.02 -15.85 16.59
CA THR A 586 -24.36 -17.16 16.69
C THR A 586 -24.57 -17.95 15.41
N PHE A 587 -23.48 -18.30 14.75
CA PHE A 587 -23.43 -19.24 13.63
C PHE A 587 -23.02 -20.63 14.14
N THR A 588 -23.71 -21.68 13.69
CA THR A 588 -23.35 -23.08 13.97
C THR A 588 -23.34 -23.88 12.68
N LEU A 589 -22.19 -24.41 12.29
CA LEU A 589 -22.09 -25.50 11.30
C LEU A 589 -22.22 -26.83 12.04
N LYS A 590 -23.24 -27.63 11.71
CA LYS A 590 -23.63 -28.81 12.49
C LYS A 590 -22.70 -30.00 12.26
N GLN A 591 -22.53 -30.81 13.29
CA GLN A 591 -21.94 -32.13 13.21
C GLN A 591 -22.69 -32.96 12.17
N GLY A 592 -21.93 -33.63 11.30
CA GLY A 592 -22.46 -34.47 10.24
C GLY A 592 -22.83 -33.72 8.97
N ALA A 593 -22.73 -32.39 8.92
CA ALA A 593 -22.84 -31.63 7.68
C ALA A 593 -21.88 -32.18 6.62
N GLN A 594 -22.38 -32.41 5.41
CA GLN A 594 -21.63 -33.02 4.31
C GLN A 594 -21.41 -32.01 3.19
N LEU A 595 -20.16 -31.84 2.78
CA LEU A 595 -19.80 -30.98 1.68
C LEU A 595 -18.99 -31.76 0.65
N LEU A 596 -19.28 -31.56 -0.63
CA LEU A 596 -18.51 -32.15 -1.71
C LEU A 596 -17.39 -31.19 -2.11
N ASP A 597 -16.20 -31.74 -2.35
CA ASP A 597 -15.15 -31.04 -3.06
C ASP A 597 -15.41 -31.05 -4.57
N ALA A 598 -14.61 -30.29 -5.34
CA ALA A 598 -14.72 -30.22 -6.80
C ALA A 598 -14.43 -31.55 -7.52
N LEU A 599 -13.88 -32.54 -6.82
CA LEU A 599 -13.61 -33.90 -7.32
C LEU A 599 -14.70 -34.91 -6.89
N GLY A 600 -15.70 -34.47 -6.12
CA GLY A 600 -16.77 -35.31 -5.58
C GLY A 600 -16.41 -36.03 -4.27
N ASN A 601 -15.26 -35.75 -3.65
CA ASN A 601 -14.93 -36.26 -2.33
C ASN A 601 -15.80 -35.59 -1.26
N THR A 602 -16.24 -36.35 -0.26
CA THR A 602 -17.07 -35.81 0.82
C THR A 602 -16.24 -35.40 2.03
N TYR A 603 -16.37 -34.13 2.44
CA TYR A 603 -16.03 -33.65 3.77
C TYR A 603 -17.22 -33.84 4.71
N THR A 604 -16.98 -34.38 5.91
CA THR A 604 -18.00 -34.51 6.95
C THR A 604 -17.55 -33.75 8.19
N GLN A 605 -18.37 -32.80 8.64
CA GLN A 605 -18.11 -32.02 9.84
C GLN A 605 -18.11 -32.94 11.07
N ALA A 606 -16.98 -33.07 11.75
CA ALA A 606 -16.82 -34.04 12.84
C ALA A 606 -17.59 -33.69 14.12
N ALA A 607 -17.77 -32.39 14.40
CA ALA A 607 -18.45 -31.84 15.57
C ALA A 607 -19.03 -30.45 15.24
N ASP A 608 -20.01 -29.95 16.00
CA ASP A 608 -20.53 -28.60 15.81
C ASP A 608 -19.39 -27.57 15.84
N LYS A 609 -19.38 -26.67 14.86
CA LYS A 609 -18.49 -25.51 14.81
C LYS A 609 -19.32 -24.26 15.04
N VAL A 610 -19.14 -23.65 16.20
CA VAL A 610 -19.89 -22.46 16.65
C VAL A 610 -19.00 -21.23 16.53
N ILE A 611 -19.57 -20.12 16.06
CA ILE A 611 -18.92 -18.80 15.96
C ILE A 611 -19.90 -17.73 16.46
N HIS A 612 -19.46 -16.90 17.38
CA HIS A 612 -20.16 -15.71 17.85
C HIS A 612 -19.60 -14.50 17.14
N PHE A 613 -20.44 -13.55 16.75
CA PHE A 613 -19.99 -12.28 16.19
C PHE A 613 -21.01 -11.18 16.43
N THR A 614 -20.53 -9.94 16.50
CA THR A 614 -21.36 -8.74 16.63
C THR A 614 -21.32 -7.96 15.32
N VAL A 615 -22.44 -7.40 14.91
CA VAL A 615 -22.55 -6.53 13.72
C VAL A 615 -22.75 -5.10 14.19
N GLU A 616 -22.03 -4.16 13.58
CA GLU A 616 -22.11 -2.72 13.83
C GLU A 616 -22.22 -1.96 12.51
N ASP A 617 -22.79 -0.76 12.51
CA ASP A 617 -22.75 0.16 11.35
C ASP A 617 -21.50 1.05 11.43
N ALA A 618 -20.87 1.35 10.29
CA ALA A 618 -19.75 2.31 10.28
C ALA A 618 -20.22 3.72 10.68
N GLU A 619 -19.42 4.42 11.48
CA GLU A 619 -19.61 5.86 11.69
C GLU A 619 -19.26 6.62 10.39
N PRO A 620 -20.03 7.67 10.02
CA PRO A 620 -19.71 8.46 8.84
C PRO A 620 -18.39 9.21 9.07
N SER A 621 -17.43 9.04 8.16
CA SER A 621 -16.19 9.83 8.17
C SER A 621 -16.53 11.33 8.09
N PRO A 622 -15.96 12.19 8.94
CA PRO A 622 -16.13 13.63 8.82
C PRO A 622 -15.56 14.13 7.48
N ALA A 623 -16.21 15.14 6.90
CA ALA A 623 -15.72 15.78 5.68
C ALA A 623 -14.51 16.67 6.02
N VAL A 624 -13.37 16.41 5.39
CA VAL A 624 -12.11 17.15 5.58
C VAL A 624 -12.19 18.47 4.79
N GLN A 625 -11.91 19.62 5.42
CA GLN A 625 -11.78 20.93 4.77
C GLN A 625 -10.41 21.53 5.07
N CYS A 626 -9.56 21.74 4.06
CA CYS A 626 -8.27 22.44 4.20
C CYS A 626 -8.46 23.93 4.55
N LEU A 627 -7.48 24.50 5.28
CA LEU A 627 -7.48 25.87 5.80
C LEU A 627 -6.91 26.93 4.83
#